data_AF-A0A067P869-F1
#
_entry.id   AF-A0A067P869-F1
#
_cell.length_a   1.000
_cell.length_b   1.000
_cell.length_c   1.000
_cell.angle_alpha   90.00
_cell.angle_beta   90.00
_cell.angle_gamma   90.00
#
_symmetry.space_group_name_H-M   'P 1'
#
loop_
_entity.id
_entity.type
_entity.pdbx_description
1 polymer ?
#
loop_
_entity_poly.entity_id
_entity_poly.type
_entity_poly.pdbx_seq_one_letter_code
_entity_poly.pdbx_strand_id
1 'polypeptide(L)'
;MVRECHFCHKSDSGDRELKRCAACQKVWYCGREHQEYDWVRHIFDCDPNRPVTTADRLALAVHDNLLPEDVQTLNDFGFVRAFTLENRSNLLGLYIGLMDPNRLGVKAKTVHKWRLNGTLAQEIIAAYNTLPAHSRGGYFPWFLQNRYVLDNSLPQPRDPEDQFLQAWRFVGGSPADNESQAMAKIKTWPPYKQLCQQFYLVLLAGWHPSPDLPQWLNLGFCSCADEREEATLCSIYRDLIHLCTFDEFCEAYRTSSIIALFDAHGLTARRQAFPYLEEVLQGSPHTFKSVWNLKNYVLAQLDEDELLIPSIRVDYGFLNCKSTGELAQLKDIYRQVLQRPDANPLELHQACISGRLYQHVGGMMKLKKKFQRLMKNPYPLAAY
;
A
#
# COMPACT_ATOMS: atom_id res chain seq x y z
N MET A 1 -20.18 16.69 -32.74
CA MET A 1 -19.90 16.05 -31.43
C MET A 1 -21.20 15.54 -30.89
N VAL A 2 -21.29 14.23 -30.63
CA VAL A 2 -22.43 13.65 -29.92
C VAL A 2 -22.30 14.06 -28.45
N ARG A 3 -23.34 14.68 -27.89
CA ARG A 3 -23.37 15.01 -26.46
C ARG A 3 -23.78 13.76 -25.71
N GLU A 4 -23.06 13.41 -24.66
CA GLU A 4 -23.36 12.23 -23.84
C GLU A 4 -23.33 12.59 -22.35
N CYS A 5 -24.13 11.86 -21.57
CA CYS A 5 -24.12 11.99 -20.13
C CYS A 5 -22.80 11.47 -19.55
N HIS A 6 -22.09 12.28 -18.78
CA HIS A 6 -20.80 11.92 -18.19
C HIS A 6 -20.89 10.72 -17.23
N PHE A 7 -22.04 10.52 -16.59
CA PHE A 7 -22.27 9.43 -15.64
C PHE A 7 -22.71 8.12 -16.30
N CYS A 8 -23.67 8.15 -17.25
CA CYS A 8 -24.27 6.93 -17.81
C CYS A 8 -23.93 6.68 -19.29
N HIS A 9 -23.14 7.57 -19.90
CA HIS A 9 -22.68 7.53 -21.30
C HIS A 9 -23.79 7.46 -22.36
N LYS A 10 -25.05 7.72 -21.98
CA LYS A 10 -26.16 7.81 -22.93
C LYS A 10 -26.11 9.12 -23.70
N SER A 11 -26.17 9.02 -25.02
CA SER A 11 -26.19 10.16 -25.92
C SER A 11 -27.51 10.93 -25.89
N ASP A 12 -27.46 12.20 -26.27
CA ASP A 12 -28.60 13.06 -26.54
C ASP A 12 -29.45 12.44 -27.68
N SER A 13 -30.55 11.80 -27.32
CA SER A 13 -31.61 11.40 -28.25
C SER A 13 -32.67 12.50 -28.24
N GLY A 14 -33.36 12.78 -29.36
CA GLY A 14 -34.38 13.84 -29.44
C GLY A 14 -35.45 13.85 -28.32
N ASP A 15 -35.64 12.73 -27.61
CA ASP A 15 -36.53 12.59 -26.45
C ASP A 15 -35.88 12.89 -25.08
N ARG A 16 -34.58 13.23 -25.02
CA ARG A 16 -33.82 13.34 -23.76
C ARG A 16 -32.72 14.41 -23.82
N GLU A 17 -33.13 15.65 -23.57
CA GLU A 17 -32.22 16.80 -23.51
C GLU A 17 -31.25 16.71 -22.31
N LEU A 18 -29.95 16.69 -22.60
CA LEU A 18 -28.91 16.69 -21.57
C LEU A 18 -28.67 18.09 -20.99
N LYS A 19 -28.51 18.16 -19.66
CA LYS A 19 -28.25 19.40 -18.91
C LYS A 19 -26.75 19.57 -18.64
N ARG A 20 -26.24 20.78 -18.80
CA ARG A 20 -24.84 21.12 -18.48
C ARG A 20 -24.64 21.31 -16.98
N CYS A 21 -23.45 20.98 -16.50
CA CYS A 21 -23.02 21.39 -15.16
C CYS A 21 -23.08 22.92 -15.05
N ALA A 22 -23.86 23.43 -14.10
CA ALA A 22 -24.08 24.86 -13.92
C ALA A 22 -22.78 25.64 -13.64
N ALA A 23 -21.81 25.01 -12.98
CA ALA A 23 -20.54 25.61 -12.59
C ALA A 23 -19.55 25.69 -13.76
N CYS A 24 -19.06 24.56 -14.25
CA CYS A 24 -18.01 24.56 -15.27
C CYS A 24 -18.53 24.68 -16.70
N GLN A 25 -19.80 24.37 -16.96
CA GLN A 25 -20.40 24.27 -18.30
C GLN A 25 -19.70 23.31 -19.28
N LYS A 26 -18.77 22.46 -18.80
CA LYS A 26 -17.92 21.56 -19.61
C LYS A 26 -18.47 20.14 -19.78
N VAL A 27 -19.35 19.68 -18.87
CA VAL A 27 -19.89 18.31 -18.86
C VAL A 27 -21.41 18.32 -18.90
N TRP A 28 -21.99 17.22 -19.40
CA TRP A 28 -23.43 17.04 -19.56
C TRP A 28 -23.96 15.86 -18.72
N TYR A 29 -25.19 15.98 -18.23
CA TYR A 29 -25.88 14.95 -17.45
C TYR A 29 -27.32 14.78 -17.93
N CYS A 30 -27.91 13.59 -17.77
CA CYS A 30 -29.34 13.38 -18.01
C CYS A 30 -30.21 14.26 -17.09
N GLY A 31 -29.70 14.62 -15.92
CA GLY A 31 -30.40 15.44 -14.95
C GLY A 31 -29.58 15.63 -13.68
N ARG A 32 -30.22 16.26 -12.70
CA ARG A 32 -29.60 16.57 -11.41
C ARG A 32 -29.16 15.33 -10.64
N GLU A 33 -29.91 14.24 -10.75
CA GLU A 33 -29.58 12.97 -10.09
C GLU A 33 -28.21 12.43 -10.52
N HIS A 34 -27.98 12.26 -11.82
CA HIS A 34 -26.69 11.81 -12.35
C HIS A 34 -25.56 12.79 -11.99
N GLN A 35 -25.84 14.10 -11.98
CA GLN A 35 -24.86 15.09 -11.54
C GLN A 35 -24.53 14.93 -10.05
N GLU A 36 -25.51 14.66 -9.19
CA GLU A 36 -25.31 14.47 -7.75
C GLU A 36 -24.52 13.19 -7.45
N TYR A 37 -24.78 12.10 -8.17
CA TYR A 37 -24.00 10.87 -8.07
C TYR A 37 -22.55 11.04 -8.54
N ASP A 38 -22.34 11.69 -9.69
CA ASP A 38 -21.00 11.89 -10.25
C ASP A 38 -20.22 13.01 -9.52
N TRP A 39 -20.91 13.84 -8.72
CA TRP A 39 -20.31 15.02 -8.08
C TRP A 39 -19.08 14.69 -7.26
N VAL A 40 -19.07 13.53 -6.59
CA VAL A 40 -17.95 13.08 -5.76
C VAL A 40 -16.64 12.96 -6.53
N ARG A 41 -16.69 12.66 -7.83
CA ARG A 41 -15.54 12.63 -8.74
C ARG A 41 -15.40 13.90 -9.55
N HIS A 42 -16.51 14.40 -10.11
CA HIS A 42 -16.49 15.57 -10.99
C HIS A 42 -15.96 16.84 -10.31
N ILE A 43 -16.15 17.00 -8.99
CA ILE A 43 -15.75 18.20 -8.27
C ILE A 43 -14.26 18.55 -8.44
N PHE A 44 -13.38 17.56 -8.61
CA PHE A 44 -11.94 17.76 -8.73
C PHE A 44 -11.52 18.38 -10.07
N ASP A 45 -12.33 18.18 -11.12
CA ASP A 45 -12.11 18.74 -12.46
C ASP A 45 -13.12 19.87 -12.78
N CYS A 46 -13.94 20.26 -11.80
CA CYS A 46 -14.91 21.34 -11.87
C CYS A 46 -14.33 22.63 -11.28
N ASP A 47 -14.94 23.77 -11.62
CA ASP A 47 -14.74 25.04 -10.90
C ASP A 47 -16.03 25.40 -10.16
N PRO A 48 -16.29 24.80 -8.97
CA PRO A 48 -17.59 24.84 -8.33
C PRO A 48 -17.90 26.16 -7.60
N ASN A 49 -17.24 27.28 -7.95
CA ASN A 49 -17.28 28.55 -7.21
C ASN A 49 -16.98 28.39 -5.70
N ARG A 50 -16.22 27.34 -5.34
CA ARG A 50 -15.72 27.09 -3.99
C ARG A 50 -14.44 26.23 -4.06
N PRO A 51 -13.54 26.33 -3.07
CA PRO A 51 -12.40 25.42 -3.01
C PRO A 51 -12.84 23.97 -2.73
N VAL A 52 -12.05 23.03 -3.25
CA VAL A 52 -12.16 21.60 -2.95
C VAL A 52 -11.58 21.34 -1.56
N THR A 53 -12.42 20.89 -0.65
CA THR A 53 -12.08 20.72 0.77
C THR A 53 -11.56 19.30 1.06
N THR A 54 -11.00 19.09 2.25
CA THR A 54 -10.64 17.76 2.74
C THR A 54 -11.86 16.84 2.89
N ALA A 55 -13.05 17.38 3.14
CA ALA A 55 -14.28 16.59 3.17
C ALA A 55 -14.69 16.07 1.79
N ASP A 56 -14.38 16.79 0.72
CA ASP A 56 -14.64 16.34 -0.65
C ASP A 56 -13.72 15.14 -1.00
N ARG A 57 -12.46 15.18 -0.53
CA ARG A 57 -11.51 14.05 -0.63
C ARG A 57 -11.95 12.85 0.21
N LEU A 58 -12.44 13.08 1.43
CA LEU A 58 -13.03 12.03 2.25
C LEU A 58 -14.24 11.38 1.54
N ALA A 59 -15.11 12.17 0.93
CA ALA A 59 -16.27 11.64 0.22
C ALA A 59 -15.87 10.76 -0.98
N LEU A 60 -14.79 11.11 -1.69
CA LEU A 60 -14.22 10.26 -2.74
C LEU A 60 -13.70 8.94 -2.17
N ALA A 61 -12.90 8.99 -1.11
CA ALA A 61 -12.39 7.78 -0.45
C ALA A 61 -13.52 6.86 0.06
N VAL A 62 -14.56 7.45 0.64
CA VAL A 62 -15.79 6.76 1.06
C VAL A 62 -16.52 6.12 -0.13
N HIS A 63 -16.64 6.84 -1.25
CA HIS A 63 -17.30 6.33 -2.44
C HIS A 63 -16.54 5.14 -3.05
N ASP A 64 -15.22 5.22 -3.10
CA ASP A 64 -14.36 4.16 -3.62
C ASP A 64 -14.12 3.02 -2.60
N ASN A 65 -14.60 3.18 -1.37
CA ASN A 65 -14.35 2.26 -0.25
C ASN A 65 -12.85 2.00 -0.02
N LEU A 66 -12.05 3.07 -0.11
CA LEU A 66 -10.61 3.08 0.09
C LEU A 66 -10.24 4.03 1.23
N LEU A 67 -9.10 3.80 1.88
CA LEU A 67 -8.59 4.74 2.87
C LEU A 67 -8.15 6.05 2.16
N PRO A 68 -8.38 7.22 2.77
CA PRO A 68 -7.91 8.48 2.19
C PRO A 68 -6.38 8.52 2.10
N GLU A 69 -5.84 9.00 0.98
CA GLU A 69 -4.39 9.17 0.79
C GLU A 69 -3.90 10.58 1.20
N ASP A 70 -4.77 11.58 1.10
CA ASP A 70 -4.43 12.97 1.40
C ASP A 70 -4.13 13.19 2.89
N VAL A 71 -2.91 13.63 3.19
CA VAL A 71 -2.40 13.78 4.57
C VAL A 71 -3.28 14.73 5.41
N GLN A 72 -3.77 15.82 4.83
CA GLN A 72 -4.62 16.75 5.58
C GLN A 72 -5.99 16.13 5.86
N THR A 73 -6.55 15.37 4.92
CA THR A 73 -7.80 14.62 5.10
C THR A 73 -7.67 13.57 6.19
N LEU A 74 -6.55 12.84 6.23
CA LEU A 74 -6.26 11.88 7.30
C LEU A 74 -6.24 12.54 8.69
N ASN A 75 -5.64 13.73 8.80
CA ASN A 75 -5.60 14.49 10.05
C ASN A 75 -6.98 15.07 10.42
N ASP A 76 -7.66 15.72 9.49
CA ASP A 76 -8.92 16.42 9.70
C ASP A 76 -10.06 15.50 10.16
N PHE A 77 -10.03 14.24 9.74
CA PHE A 77 -11.08 13.26 9.98
C PHE A 77 -10.63 12.08 10.84
N GLY A 78 -9.56 12.24 11.62
CA GLY A 78 -9.23 11.32 12.71
C GLY A 78 -8.52 10.03 12.32
N PHE A 79 -8.21 9.81 11.03
CA PHE A 79 -7.52 8.60 10.57
C PHE A 79 -6.07 8.52 11.07
N VAL A 80 -5.43 9.65 11.36
CA VAL A 80 -4.12 9.66 12.04
C VAL A 80 -4.23 9.15 13.46
N ARG A 81 -5.33 9.49 14.17
CA ARG A 81 -5.57 9.05 15.56
C ARG A 81 -6.11 7.62 15.63
N ALA A 82 -6.75 7.13 14.58
CA ALA A 82 -7.04 5.72 14.37
C ALA A 82 -5.75 5.00 13.91
N PHE A 83 -4.85 4.71 14.85
CA PHE A 83 -3.48 4.31 14.52
C PHE A 83 -3.32 2.87 14.00
N THR A 84 -4.27 1.96 14.28
CA THR A 84 -4.26 0.59 13.73
C THR A 84 -5.07 0.50 12.43
N LEU A 85 -4.74 -0.45 11.54
CA LEU A 85 -5.52 -0.68 10.31
C LEU A 85 -6.99 -0.92 10.61
N GLU A 86 -7.27 -1.75 11.61
CA GLU A 86 -8.63 -2.08 12.04
C GLU A 86 -9.39 -0.82 12.46
N ASN A 87 -8.76 0.07 13.24
CA ASN A 87 -9.37 1.33 13.63
C ASN A 87 -9.60 2.26 12.43
N ARG A 88 -8.68 2.29 11.45
CA ARG A 88 -8.87 3.06 10.21
C ARG A 88 -10.01 2.50 9.36
N SER A 89 -10.09 1.18 9.20
CA SER A 89 -11.18 0.51 8.49
C SER A 89 -12.52 0.71 9.17
N ASN A 90 -12.58 0.62 10.51
CA ASN A 90 -13.79 0.91 11.27
C ASN A 90 -14.23 2.36 11.14
N LEU A 91 -13.28 3.31 11.16
CA LEU A 91 -13.55 4.73 10.96
C LEU A 91 -14.03 5.02 9.52
N LEU A 92 -13.44 4.37 8.51
CA LEU A 92 -13.92 4.45 7.13
C LEU A 92 -15.35 3.92 7.01
N GLY A 93 -15.64 2.75 7.60
CA GLY A 93 -16.99 2.18 7.65
C GLY A 93 -18.03 3.11 8.30
N LEU A 94 -17.62 3.83 9.35
CA LEU A 94 -18.45 4.86 9.98
C LEU A 94 -18.76 6.02 9.00
N TYR A 95 -17.77 6.51 8.27
CA TYR A 95 -17.98 7.58 7.27
C TYR A 95 -18.77 7.10 6.05
N ILE A 96 -18.61 5.84 5.63
CA ILE A 96 -19.44 5.22 4.60
C ILE A 96 -20.91 5.25 5.01
N GLY A 97 -21.25 4.75 6.21
CA GLY A 97 -22.63 4.77 6.68
C GLY A 97 -23.20 6.18 6.87
N LEU A 98 -22.34 7.17 7.17
CA LEU A 98 -22.72 8.57 7.34
C LEU A 98 -23.05 9.26 6.01
N MET A 99 -22.24 9.01 4.97
CA MET A 99 -22.37 9.67 3.68
C MET A 99 -23.21 8.88 2.66
N ASP A 100 -23.47 7.60 2.90
CA ASP A 100 -24.31 6.76 2.03
C ASP A 100 -25.71 7.39 1.85
N PRO A 101 -26.10 7.76 0.61
CA PRO A 101 -27.41 8.34 0.30
C PRO A 101 -28.59 7.46 0.73
N ASN A 102 -28.42 6.15 0.81
CA ASN A 102 -29.47 5.20 1.20
C ASN A 102 -29.56 5.01 2.72
N ARG A 103 -28.68 5.66 3.50
CA ARG A 103 -28.66 5.60 4.96
C ARG A 103 -28.88 6.97 5.57
N LEU A 104 -27.80 7.72 5.79
CA LEU A 104 -27.82 9.03 6.44
C LEU A 104 -27.68 10.19 5.44
N GLY A 105 -27.09 9.95 4.26
CA GLY A 105 -27.01 10.90 3.16
C GLY A 105 -26.33 12.23 3.51
N VAL A 106 -25.45 12.24 4.50
CA VAL A 106 -24.78 13.48 4.93
C VAL A 106 -23.75 13.89 3.89
N LYS A 107 -23.94 15.07 3.29
CA LYS A 107 -23.08 15.57 2.22
C LYS A 107 -21.72 16.05 2.76
N ALA A 108 -20.67 15.93 1.93
CA ALA A 108 -19.30 16.40 2.23
C ALA A 108 -19.25 17.83 2.78
N LYS A 109 -20.02 18.76 2.19
CA LYS A 109 -20.10 20.16 2.63
C LYS A 109 -20.58 20.29 4.09
N THR A 110 -21.51 19.44 4.51
CA THR A 110 -22.03 19.41 5.88
C THR A 110 -20.96 18.87 6.84
N VAL A 111 -20.32 17.76 6.48
CA VAL A 111 -19.21 17.17 7.26
C VAL A 111 -18.05 18.16 7.42
N HIS A 112 -17.72 18.91 6.37
CA HIS A 112 -16.73 19.99 6.44
C HIS A 112 -17.11 21.07 7.45
N LYS A 113 -18.38 21.51 7.45
CA LYS A 113 -18.89 22.50 8.40
C LYS A 113 -18.79 22.00 9.84
N TRP A 114 -19.18 20.75 10.09
CA TRP A 114 -19.07 20.15 11.41
C TRP A 114 -17.63 20.09 11.91
N ARG A 115 -16.67 19.76 11.03
CA ARG A 115 -15.24 19.80 11.33
C ARG A 115 -14.78 21.21 11.69
N LEU A 116 -15.09 22.21 10.86
CA LEU A 116 -14.68 23.60 11.12
C LEU A 116 -15.25 24.16 12.43
N ASN A 117 -16.46 23.74 12.80
CA ASN A 117 -17.11 24.17 14.04
C ASN A 117 -16.65 23.39 15.28
N GLY A 118 -15.82 22.35 15.12
CA GLY A 118 -15.43 21.47 16.22
C GLY A 118 -16.57 20.59 16.76
N THR A 119 -17.67 20.44 16.01
CA THR A 119 -18.85 19.66 16.43
C THR A 119 -18.95 18.29 15.76
N LEU A 120 -17.94 17.91 14.98
CA LEU A 120 -17.93 16.70 14.14
C LEU A 120 -18.37 15.43 14.88
N ALA A 121 -17.77 15.10 16.01
CA ALA A 121 -18.11 13.88 16.75
C ALA A 121 -19.57 13.91 17.27
N GLN A 122 -20.03 15.06 17.76
CA GLN A 122 -21.38 15.24 18.31
C GLN A 122 -22.44 15.08 17.22
N GLU A 123 -22.20 15.68 16.07
CA GLU A 123 -23.12 15.66 14.93
C GLU A 123 -23.19 14.27 14.27
N ILE A 124 -22.08 13.53 14.21
CA ILE A 124 -22.09 12.12 13.80
C ILE A 124 -22.97 11.29 14.74
N ILE A 125 -22.82 11.47 16.06
CA ILE A 125 -23.65 10.79 17.06
C ILE A 125 -25.13 11.13 16.87
N ALA A 126 -25.44 12.42 16.68
CA ALA A 126 -26.81 12.87 16.43
C ALA A 126 -27.39 12.23 15.16
N ALA A 127 -26.64 12.22 14.05
CA ALA A 127 -27.06 11.63 12.79
C ALA A 127 -27.38 10.13 12.94
N TYR A 128 -26.48 9.34 13.50
CA TYR A 128 -26.71 7.90 13.70
C TYR A 128 -27.83 7.60 14.70
N ASN A 129 -28.06 8.46 15.69
CA ASN A 129 -29.16 8.30 16.63
C ASN A 129 -30.55 8.50 15.99
N THR A 130 -30.64 9.13 14.81
CA THR A 130 -31.90 9.20 14.05
C THR A 130 -32.34 7.84 13.48
N LEU A 131 -31.41 6.89 13.33
CA LEU A 131 -31.70 5.54 12.87
C LEU A 131 -32.20 4.65 14.02
N PRO A 132 -33.07 3.67 13.74
CA PRO A 132 -33.40 2.60 14.70
C PRO A 132 -32.15 1.87 15.17
N ALA A 133 -32.12 1.44 16.44
CA ALA A 133 -30.93 0.85 17.05
C ALA A 133 -30.31 -0.32 16.25
N HIS A 134 -31.15 -1.19 15.68
CA HIS A 134 -30.72 -2.33 14.87
C HIS A 134 -30.15 -1.93 13.49
N SER A 135 -30.43 -0.72 13.01
CA SER A 135 -30.02 -0.22 11.69
C SER A 135 -28.75 0.65 11.74
N ARG A 136 -28.16 0.85 12.92
CA ARG A 136 -26.97 1.72 13.09
C ARG A 136 -25.66 1.05 12.65
N GLY A 137 -25.67 -0.27 12.40
CA GLY A 137 -24.48 -1.04 12.00
C GLY A 137 -23.44 -1.22 13.13
N GLY A 138 -22.36 -1.95 12.86
CA GLY A 138 -21.30 -2.25 13.83
C GLY A 138 -20.29 -1.12 14.06
N TYR A 139 -20.10 -0.25 13.06
CA TYR A 139 -19.12 0.85 13.14
C TYR A 139 -19.54 1.96 14.11
N PHE A 140 -20.84 2.20 14.27
CA PHE A 140 -21.33 3.24 15.19
C PHE A 140 -21.12 2.89 16.67
N PRO A 141 -21.47 1.68 17.16
CA PRO A 141 -21.07 1.22 18.50
C PRO A 141 -19.56 1.26 18.73
N TRP A 142 -18.75 0.86 17.74
CA TRP A 142 -17.29 1.00 17.80
C TRP A 142 -16.87 2.47 18.01
N PHE A 143 -17.46 3.40 17.25
CA PHE A 143 -17.14 4.82 17.38
C PHE A 143 -17.48 5.40 18.76
N LEU A 144 -18.60 4.97 19.36
CA LEU A 144 -18.97 5.39 20.72
C LEU A 144 -17.93 4.97 21.78
N GLN A 145 -17.27 3.82 21.57
CA GLN A 145 -16.19 3.33 22.42
C GLN A 145 -14.83 3.98 22.09
N ASN A 146 -14.64 4.43 20.85
CA ASN A 146 -13.38 4.96 20.32
C ASN A 146 -13.47 6.46 19.99
N ARG A 147 -14.23 7.24 20.77
CA ARG A 147 -14.46 8.69 20.52
C ARG A 147 -13.18 9.52 20.45
N TYR A 148 -12.09 9.03 21.05
CA TYR A 148 -10.77 9.63 20.92
C TYR A 148 -10.31 9.75 19.47
N VAL A 149 -10.85 9.05 18.49
CA VAL A 149 -10.41 9.24 17.09
C VAL A 149 -10.79 10.63 16.56
N LEU A 150 -11.85 11.26 17.09
CA LEU A 150 -12.33 12.60 16.67
C LEU A 150 -12.37 13.64 17.79
N ASP A 151 -12.31 13.24 19.06
CA ASP A 151 -12.31 14.14 20.21
C ASP A 151 -10.89 14.33 20.77
N ASN A 152 -10.27 15.48 20.49
CA ASN A 152 -8.91 15.82 20.92
C ASN A 152 -8.77 16.02 22.44
N SER A 153 -9.88 16.18 23.17
CA SER A 153 -9.85 16.26 24.63
C SER A 153 -9.68 14.88 25.28
N LEU A 154 -10.07 13.82 24.58
CA LEU A 154 -9.91 12.46 25.08
C LEU A 154 -8.48 11.98 24.82
N PRO A 155 -7.81 11.40 25.82
CA PRO A 155 -6.54 10.74 25.59
C PRO A 155 -6.76 9.64 24.54
N GLN A 156 -5.86 9.56 23.56
CA GLN A 156 -5.82 8.34 22.75
C GLN A 156 -5.56 7.19 23.74
N PRO A 157 -6.33 6.08 23.67
CA PRO A 157 -5.93 4.85 24.31
C PRO A 157 -4.52 4.58 23.82
N ARG A 158 -3.55 4.74 24.71
CA ARG A 158 -2.33 3.97 24.58
C ARG A 158 -2.82 2.55 24.62
N ASP A 159 -2.48 1.77 23.60
CA ASP A 159 -2.54 0.34 23.71
C ASP A 159 -1.89 -0.02 25.07
N PRO A 160 -2.53 -0.80 25.96
CA PRO A 160 -1.98 -1.12 27.28
C PRO A 160 -0.53 -1.64 27.22
N GLU A 161 -0.10 -2.13 26.07
CA GLU A 161 1.30 -2.20 25.67
C GLU A 161 1.49 -1.56 24.28
N ASP A 162 2.36 -0.55 24.15
CA ASP A 162 2.85 -0.07 22.87
C ASP A 162 3.37 -1.25 22.02
N GLN A 163 2.92 -1.41 20.77
CA GLN A 163 3.32 -2.50 19.88
C GLN A 163 4.85 -2.62 19.75
N PHE A 164 5.56 -1.50 19.82
CA PHE A 164 7.02 -1.49 19.89
C PHE A 164 7.54 -2.17 21.16
N LEU A 165 6.97 -1.86 22.33
CA LEU A 165 7.35 -2.47 23.60
C LEU A 165 6.90 -3.94 23.69
N GLN A 166 5.78 -4.31 23.06
CA GLN A 166 5.37 -5.71 22.90
C GLN A 166 6.42 -6.48 22.12
N ALA A 167 6.81 -5.98 20.95
CA ALA A 167 7.85 -6.59 20.13
C ALA A 167 9.19 -6.64 20.86
N TRP A 168 9.56 -5.58 21.58
CA TRP A 168 10.77 -5.54 22.42
C TRP A 168 10.77 -6.66 23.47
N ARG A 169 9.68 -6.83 24.21
CA ARG A 169 9.52 -7.89 25.21
C ARG A 169 9.52 -9.27 24.57
N PHE A 170 8.85 -9.41 23.43
CA PHE A 170 8.77 -10.67 22.68
C PHE A 170 10.16 -11.17 22.28
N VAL A 171 11.06 -10.26 21.89
CA VAL A 171 12.45 -10.61 21.53
C VAL A 171 13.41 -10.73 22.72
N GLY A 172 12.88 -10.78 23.96
CA GLY A 172 13.68 -10.94 25.19
C GLY A 172 14.12 -9.63 25.85
N GLY A 173 13.56 -8.49 25.44
CA GLY A 173 13.77 -7.19 26.05
C GLY A 173 13.21 -7.09 27.47
N SER A 174 13.79 -6.22 28.31
CA SER A 174 13.35 -6.07 29.69
C SER A 174 11.96 -5.43 29.76
N PRO A 175 11.01 -5.98 30.55
CA PRO A 175 9.69 -5.37 30.75
C PRO A 175 9.73 -3.98 31.38
N ALA A 176 10.80 -3.67 32.11
CA ALA A 176 11.02 -2.39 32.78
C ALA A 176 11.54 -1.28 31.84
N ASP A 177 11.99 -1.63 30.64
CA ASP A 177 12.45 -0.63 29.67
C ASP A 177 11.25 0.15 29.13
N ASN A 178 11.41 1.47 29.04
CA ASN A 178 10.53 2.31 28.23
C ASN A 178 11.01 2.35 26.77
N GLU A 179 10.21 2.97 25.90
CA GLU A 179 10.46 3.04 24.46
C GLU A 179 11.86 3.58 24.13
N SER A 180 12.25 4.71 24.72
CA SER A 180 13.56 5.33 24.46
C SER A 180 14.73 4.46 24.91
N GLN A 181 14.60 3.75 26.04
CA GLN A 181 15.62 2.80 26.52
C GLN A 181 15.74 1.59 25.60
N ALA A 182 14.61 1.02 25.16
CA ALA A 182 14.58 -0.09 24.22
C ALA A 182 15.19 0.31 22.86
N MET A 183 14.82 1.47 22.31
CA MET A 183 15.42 2.01 21.08
C MET A 183 16.93 2.21 21.21
N ALA A 184 17.40 2.76 22.34
CA ALA A 184 18.83 2.95 22.58
C ALA A 184 19.59 1.62 22.60
N LYS A 185 19.01 0.55 23.16
CA LYS A 185 19.59 -0.79 23.14
C LYS A 185 19.58 -1.43 21.75
N ILE A 186 18.47 -1.32 21.02
CA ILE A 186 18.38 -1.85 19.64
C ILE A 186 19.43 -1.19 18.75
N LYS A 187 19.67 0.12 18.92
CA LYS A 187 20.66 0.86 18.14
C LYS A 187 22.11 0.35 18.32
N THR A 188 22.42 -0.33 19.42
CA THR A 188 23.75 -0.93 19.64
C THR A 188 23.90 -2.32 19.03
N TRP A 189 22.80 -2.94 18.57
CA TRP A 189 22.84 -4.26 17.95
C TRP A 189 23.47 -4.23 16.56
N PRO A 190 24.01 -5.36 16.07
CA PRO A 190 24.43 -5.47 14.67
C PRO A 190 23.28 -5.17 13.69
N PRO A 191 23.56 -4.61 12.49
CA PRO A 191 22.51 -4.23 11.53
C PRO A 191 21.53 -5.36 11.17
N TYR A 192 22.02 -6.60 11.05
CA TYR A 192 21.16 -7.75 10.75
C TYR A 192 20.12 -8.02 11.86
N LYS A 193 20.51 -7.83 13.13
CA LYS A 193 19.65 -8.03 14.30
C LYS A 193 18.66 -6.89 14.46
N GLN A 194 19.04 -5.67 14.11
CA GLN A 194 18.10 -4.53 14.01
C GLN A 194 17.04 -4.78 12.94
N LEU A 195 17.43 -5.28 11.76
CA LEU A 195 16.49 -5.62 10.69
C LEU A 195 15.50 -6.71 11.12
N CYS A 196 15.98 -7.75 11.80
CA CYS A 196 15.13 -8.80 12.35
C CYS A 196 14.17 -8.26 13.43
N GLN A 197 14.62 -7.37 14.31
CA GLN A 197 13.75 -6.75 15.32
C GLN A 197 12.63 -5.94 14.66
N GLN A 198 12.96 -5.14 13.65
CA GLN A 198 11.96 -4.39 12.90
C GLN A 198 10.99 -5.33 12.17
N PHE A 199 11.47 -6.47 11.66
CA PHE A 199 10.59 -7.47 11.08
C PHE A 199 9.61 -8.06 12.10
N TYR A 200 10.08 -8.43 13.29
CA TYR A 200 9.22 -8.93 14.38
C TYR A 200 8.16 -7.89 14.78
N LEU A 201 8.53 -6.60 14.87
CA LEU A 201 7.58 -5.52 15.10
C LEU A 201 6.47 -5.49 14.04
N VAL A 202 6.84 -5.54 12.76
CA VAL A 202 5.90 -5.54 11.63
C VAL A 202 4.93 -6.73 11.73
N LEU A 203 5.46 -7.94 11.98
CA LEU A 203 4.65 -9.16 12.10
C LEU A 203 3.68 -9.12 13.27
N LEU A 204 4.15 -8.74 14.47
CA LEU A 204 3.34 -8.68 15.69
C LEU A 204 2.28 -7.59 15.63
N ALA A 205 2.56 -6.49 14.93
CA ALA A 205 1.60 -5.43 14.65
C ALA A 205 0.54 -5.82 13.60
N GLY A 206 0.61 -7.03 13.03
CA GLY A 206 -0.38 -7.54 12.09
C GLY A 206 -0.10 -7.18 10.63
N TRP A 207 1.10 -6.68 10.31
CA TRP A 207 1.50 -6.23 8.99
C TRP A 207 2.49 -7.18 8.32
N HIS A 208 2.79 -6.92 7.04
CA HIS A 208 3.94 -7.48 6.34
C HIS A 208 4.79 -6.34 5.75
N PRO A 209 6.07 -6.61 5.42
CA PRO A 209 6.91 -5.61 4.77
C PRO A 209 6.29 -5.12 3.45
N SER A 210 6.40 -3.82 3.16
CA SER A 210 6.18 -3.26 1.83
C SER A 210 7.49 -3.21 1.04
N PRO A 211 7.47 -3.02 -0.29
CA PRO A 211 8.69 -2.86 -1.09
C PRO A 211 9.66 -1.77 -0.61
N ASP A 212 9.20 -0.79 0.16
CA ASP A 212 10.04 0.28 0.71
C ASP A 212 10.89 -0.17 1.91
N LEU A 213 10.59 -1.35 2.46
CA LEU A 213 11.28 -1.92 3.60
C LEU A 213 12.28 -3.00 3.14
N PRO A 214 13.53 -3.01 3.65
CA PRO A 214 14.54 -3.99 3.23
C PRO A 214 14.12 -5.44 3.52
N GLN A 215 13.26 -5.65 4.53
CA GLN A 215 12.67 -6.94 4.86
C GLN A 215 11.89 -7.54 3.69
N TRP A 216 11.31 -6.73 2.80
CA TRP A 216 10.51 -7.25 1.69
C TRP A 216 11.37 -8.05 0.71
N LEU A 217 12.58 -7.57 0.41
CA LEU A 217 13.56 -8.31 -0.37
C LEU A 217 14.25 -9.39 0.48
N ASN A 218 14.77 -9.01 1.64
CA ASN A 218 15.63 -9.86 2.46
C ASN A 218 14.91 -11.06 3.09
N LEU A 219 13.58 -10.99 3.25
CA LEU A 219 12.78 -12.07 3.81
C LEU A 219 11.80 -12.63 2.77
N GLY A 220 12.10 -12.43 1.48
CA GLY A 220 11.48 -13.20 0.40
C GLY A 220 10.07 -12.78 0.01
N PHE A 221 9.50 -11.70 0.57
CA PHE A 221 8.19 -11.18 0.13
C PHE A 221 8.23 -10.73 -1.33
N CYS A 222 9.40 -10.33 -1.85
CA CYS A 222 9.57 -10.05 -3.27
C CYS A 222 9.27 -11.24 -4.20
N SER A 223 9.26 -12.46 -3.66
CA SER A 223 8.92 -13.68 -4.40
C SER A 223 7.42 -13.85 -4.63
N CYS A 224 6.57 -13.15 -3.86
CA CYS A 224 5.12 -13.19 -3.95
C CYS A 224 4.61 -12.47 -5.22
N ALA A 225 3.52 -13.00 -5.79
CA ALA A 225 2.86 -12.44 -6.96
C ALA A 225 2.02 -11.19 -6.63
N ASP A 226 1.36 -11.19 -5.46
CA ASP A 226 0.49 -10.12 -5.00
C ASP A 226 0.41 -10.04 -3.46
N GLU A 227 -0.34 -9.05 -2.97
CA GLU A 227 -0.55 -8.80 -1.54
C GLU A 227 -1.21 -9.98 -0.80
N ARG A 228 -2.01 -10.82 -1.49
CA ARG A 228 -2.64 -11.99 -0.85
C ARG A 228 -1.61 -13.08 -0.59
N GLU A 229 -0.70 -13.32 -1.53
CA GLU A 229 0.45 -14.19 -1.30
C GLU A 229 1.36 -13.62 -0.21
N GLU A 230 1.63 -12.32 -0.19
CA GLU A 230 2.41 -11.67 0.88
C GLU A 230 1.76 -11.85 2.27
N ALA A 231 0.45 -11.68 2.38
CA ALA A 231 -0.30 -11.93 3.62
C ALA A 231 -0.22 -13.40 4.05
N THR A 232 -0.25 -14.33 3.09
CA THR A 232 -0.11 -15.76 3.36
C THR A 232 1.30 -16.10 3.85
N LEU A 233 2.34 -15.56 3.21
CA LEU A 233 3.73 -15.70 3.65
C LEU A 233 3.94 -15.07 5.04
N CYS A 234 3.32 -13.92 5.30
CA CYS A 234 3.32 -13.28 6.61
C CYS A 234 2.76 -14.18 7.70
N SER A 235 1.64 -14.88 7.44
CA SER A 235 1.10 -15.86 8.40
C SER A 235 2.09 -16.99 8.70
N ILE A 236 2.82 -17.49 7.71
CA ILE A 236 3.82 -18.55 7.91
C ILE A 236 5.01 -18.02 8.75
N TYR A 237 5.47 -16.80 8.48
CA TYR A 237 6.49 -16.16 9.31
C TYR A 237 6.02 -15.90 10.74
N ARG A 238 4.75 -15.51 10.95
CA ARG A 238 4.19 -15.35 12.30
C ARG A 238 4.23 -16.65 13.08
N ASP A 239 3.84 -17.75 12.45
CA ASP A 239 3.94 -19.06 13.09
C ASP A 239 5.41 -19.39 13.40
N LEU A 240 6.33 -19.11 12.47
CA LEU A 240 7.75 -19.34 12.69
C LEU A 240 8.31 -18.57 13.90
N ILE A 241 8.02 -17.28 14.04
CA ILE A 241 8.54 -16.47 15.17
C ILE A 241 8.00 -16.91 16.53
N HIS A 242 6.88 -17.66 16.56
CA HIS A 242 6.36 -18.30 17.77
C HIS A 242 6.95 -19.70 18.02
N LEU A 243 7.58 -20.30 17.01
CA LEU A 243 8.17 -21.64 17.08
C LEU A 243 9.68 -21.62 17.35
N CYS A 244 10.38 -20.52 17.02
CA CYS A 244 11.81 -20.34 17.28
C CYS A 244 12.08 -19.15 18.20
N THR A 245 13.27 -19.10 18.79
CA THR A 245 13.75 -17.92 19.51
C THR A 245 14.15 -16.80 18.55
N PHE A 246 14.20 -15.57 19.07
CA PHE A 246 14.68 -14.43 18.28
C PHE A 246 16.13 -14.58 17.83
N ASP A 247 17.00 -15.15 18.67
CA ASP A 247 18.41 -15.36 18.32
C ASP A 247 18.57 -16.47 17.27
N GLU A 248 17.79 -17.55 17.31
CA GLU A 248 17.75 -18.56 16.25
C GLU A 248 17.31 -17.96 14.92
N PHE A 249 16.26 -17.12 14.92
CA PHE A 249 15.82 -16.42 13.71
C PHE A 249 16.90 -15.50 13.16
N CYS A 250 17.52 -14.68 14.03
CA CYS A 250 18.58 -13.76 13.64
C CYS A 250 19.78 -14.48 13.05
N GLU A 251 20.16 -15.62 13.62
CA GLU A 251 21.26 -16.43 13.12
C GLU A 251 20.91 -17.09 11.79
N ALA A 252 19.69 -17.61 11.65
CA ALA A 252 19.21 -18.19 10.40
C ALA A 252 19.18 -17.15 9.28
N TYR A 253 18.73 -15.92 9.60
CA TYR A 253 18.79 -14.80 8.68
C TYR A 253 20.23 -14.48 8.29
N ARG A 254 21.12 -14.29 9.27
CA ARG A 254 22.53 -13.92 9.04
C ARG A 254 23.28 -14.94 8.17
N THR A 255 22.94 -16.22 8.28
CA THR A 255 23.63 -17.34 7.62
C THR A 255 22.93 -17.90 6.39
N SER A 256 21.89 -17.23 5.88
CA SER A 256 21.11 -17.70 4.71
C SER A 256 20.45 -19.06 4.92
N SER A 257 20.01 -19.36 6.15
CA SER A 257 19.42 -20.65 6.54
C SER A 257 17.97 -20.56 7.04
N ILE A 258 17.25 -19.48 6.72
CA ILE A 258 15.81 -19.33 7.03
C ILE A 258 14.96 -20.48 6.44
N ILE A 259 15.33 -20.99 5.26
CA ILE A 259 14.67 -22.17 4.67
C ILE A 259 14.82 -23.41 5.56
N ALA A 260 16.04 -23.67 6.04
CA ALA A 260 16.30 -24.76 6.97
C ALA A 260 15.56 -24.55 8.31
N LEU A 261 15.43 -23.29 8.76
CA LEU A 261 14.67 -22.96 9.96
C LEU A 261 13.16 -23.25 9.79
N PHE A 262 12.55 -22.89 8.65
CA PHE A 262 11.18 -23.28 8.35
C PHE A 262 11.00 -24.80 8.40
N ASP A 263 11.95 -25.55 7.83
CA ASP A 263 11.89 -27.01 7.78
C ASP A 263 12.04 -27.65 9.16
N ALA A 264 12.97 -27.14 9.97
CA ALA A 264 13.20 -27.58 11.34
C ALA A 264 11.96 -27.40 12.22
N HIS A 265 11.12 -26.41 11.94
CA HIS A 265 9.87 -26.13 12.67
C HIS A 265 8.61 -26.65 11.96
N GLY A 266 8.75 -27.59 11.00
CA GLY A 266 7.62 -28.29 10.38
C GLY A 266 6.79 -27.47 9.39
N LEU A 267 7.35 -26.36 8.89
CA LEU A 267 6.67 -25.45 7.96
C LEU A 267 7.01 -25.72 6.48
N THR A 268 7.73 -26.81 6.16
CA THR A 268 8.16 -27.19 4.81
C THR A 268 7.04 -27.14 3.78
N ALA A 269 5.94 -27.87 4.01
CA ALA A 269 4.84 -27.95 3.05
C ALA A 269 4.18 -26.59 2.79
N ARG A 270 4.14 -25.71 3.80
CA ARG A 270 3.55 -24.37 3.68
C ARG A 270 4.46 -23.42 2.91
N ARG A 271 5.77 -23.43 3.18
CA ARG A 271 6.73 -22.60 2.43
C ARG A 271 6.87 -23.06 0.97
N GLN A 272 6.71 -24.35 0.69
CA GLN A 272 6.78 -24.92 -0.66
C GLN A 272 5.62 -24.50 -1.56
N ALA A 273 4.56 -23.91 -1.00
CA ALA A 273 3.51 -23.27 -1.78
C ALA A 273 4.00 -22.04 -2.56
N PHE A 274 5.17 -21.48 -2.20
CA PHE A 274 5.76 -20.31 -2.83
C PHE A 274 6.90 -20.72 -3.76
N PRO A 275 6.70 -20.71 -5.08
CA PRO A 275 7.63 -21.33 -6.04
C PRO A 275 9.01 -20.65 -6.09
N TYR A 276 9.10 -19.36 -5.78
CA TYR A 276 10.34 -18.59 -5.86
C TYR A 276 10.96 -18.27 -4.49
N LEU A 277 10.30 -18.63 -3.38
CA LEU A 277 10.73 -18.23 -2.04
C LEU A 277 12.09 -18.81 -1.68
N GLU A 278 12.32 -20.10 -1.96
CA GLU A 278 13.58 -20.77 -1.70
C GLU A 278 14.73 -20.17 -2.51
N GLU A 279 14.47 -19.80 -3.77
CA GLU A 279 15.48 -19.19 -4.64
C GLU A 279 15.94 -17.83 -4.08
N VAL A 280 15.02 -17.01 -3.57
CA VAL A 280 15.37 -15.73 -2.94
C VAL A 280 16.10 -15.94 -1.62
N LEU A 281 15.58 -16.81 -0.75
CA LEU A 281 16.08 -16.97 0.62
C LEU A 281 17.41 -17.72 0.72
N GLN A 282 17.74 -18.59 -0.24
CA GLN A 282 19.01 -19.32 -0.25
C GLN A 282 20.23 -18.39 -0.37
N GLY A 283 20.07 -17.25 -1.04
CA GLY A 283 21.12 -16.23 -1.16
C GLY A 283 20.99 -15.08 -0.15
N SER A 284 19.82 -14.90 0.45
CA SER A 284 19.53 -13.78 1.36
C SER A 284 20.29 -13.88 2.68
N PRO A 285 20.82 -12.78 3.24
CA PRO A 285 20.72 -11.39 2.76
C PRO A 285 21.90 -10.96 1.87
N HIS A 286 22.79 -11.88 1.50
CA HIS A 286 24.09 -11.53 0.92
C HIS A 286 24.07 -11.44 -0.61
N THR A 287 23.23 -12.25 -1.26
CA THR A 287 23.24 -12.42 -2.72
C THR A 287 21.81 -12.55 -3.24
N PHE A 288 21.52 -11.81 -4.30
CA PHE A 288 20.23 -11.85 -4.98
C PHE A 288 20.47 -11.84 -6.48
N LYS A 289 19.68 -12.62 -7.25
CA LYS A 289 19.57 -12.37 -8.68
C LYS A 289 19.13 -10.93 -8.91
N SER A 290 19.72 -10.26 -9.90
CA SER A 290 19.49 -8.83 -10.13
C SER A 290 18.03 -8.47 -10.41
N VAL A 291 17.20 -9.44 -10.83
CA VAL A 291 15.78 -9.21 -11.08
C VAL A 291 14.99 -8.93 -9.81
N TRP A 292 15.39 -9.47 -8.66
CA TRP A 292 14.72 -9.19 -7.39
C TRP A 292 14.99 -7.76 -6.93
N ASN A 293 16.22 -7.29 -7.13
CA ASN A 293 16.58 -5.89 -6.94
C ASN A 293 15.82 -4.98 -7.93
N LEU A 294 15.69 -5.38 -9.20
CA LEU A 294 14.84 -4.66 -10.16
C LEU A 294 13.39 -4.60 -9.68
N LYS A 295 12.81 -5.72 -9.25
CA LYS A 295 11.43 -5.79 -8.77
C LYS A 295 11.23 -4.86 -7.58
N ASN A 296 12.16 -4.86 -6.62
CA ASN A 296 12.14 -3.92 -5.51
C ASN A 296 12.20 -2.47 -6.00
N TYR A 297 13.14 -2.12 -6.88
CA TYR A 297 13.31 -0.77 -7.43
C TYR A 297 12.06 -0.23 -8.16
N VAL A 298 11.38 -1.07 -8.94
CA VAL A 298 10.23 -0.61 -9.74
C VAL A 298 8.93 -0.55 -8.92
N LEU A 299 8.83 -1.32 -7.84
CA LEU A 299 7.65 -1.36 -6.97
C LEU A 299 7.75 -0.44 -5.74
N ALA A 300 8.95 -0.14 -5.27
CA ALA A 300 9.16 0.83 -4.20
C ALA A 300 8.76 2.24 -4.63
N GLN A 301 8.20 2.98 -3.68
CA GLN A 301 7.81 4.39 -3.77
C GLN A 301 8.91 5.34 -3.28
N LEU A 302 10.07 4.80 -2.87
CA LEU A 302 11.26 5.58 -2.49
C LEU A 302 11.82 6.42 -3.65
N ASP A 303 12.53 7.49 -3.30
CA ASP A 303 13.20 8.40 -4.24
C ASP A 303 14.07 7.63 -5.25
N GLU A 304 14.00 8.02 -6.53
CA GLU A 304 14.49 7.23 -7.67
C GLU A 304 15.99 6.90 -7.66
N ASP A 305 16.79 7.60 -6.85
CA ASP A 305 18.25 7.48 -6.84
C ASP A 305 18.80 6.52 -5.76
N GLU A 306 18.10 6.29 -4.64
CA GLU A 306 18.65 5.50 -3.52
C GLU A 306 18.71 4.00 -3.81
N LEU A 307 17.75 3.48 -4.58
CA LEU A 307 17.65 2.04 -4.90
C LEU A 307 18.33 1.66 -6.23
N LEU A 308 18.90 2.62 -6.96
CA LEU A 308 19.48 2.40 -8.28
C LEU A 308 20.91 1.82 -8.18
N ILE A 309 21.01 0.59 -7.68
CA ILE A 309 22.28 -0.12 -7.48
C ILE A 309 22.96 -0.50 -8.81
N PRO A 310 24.28 -0.77 -8.82
CA PRO A 310 25.03 -1.05 -10.06
C PRO A 310 24.44 -2.18 -10.91
N SER A 311 23.96 -3.26 -10.30
CA SER A 311 23.34 -4.36 -11.03
C SER A 311 22.09 -3.91 -11.77
N ILE A 312 21.22 -3.10 -11.16
CA ILE A 312 20.03 -2.57 -11.85
C ILE A 312 20.43 -1.66 -13.01
N ARG A 313 21.41 -0.77 -12.78
CA ARG A 313 21.89 0.20 -13.77
C ARG A 313 22.36 -0.48 -15.04
N VAL A 314 23.20 -1.49 -14.88
CA VAL A 314 23.88 -2.17 -15.99
C VAL A 314 22.99 -3.24 -16.60
N ASP A 315 22.44 -4.14 -15.78
CA ASP A 315 21.74 -5.33 -16.24
C ASP A 315 20.49 -4.97 -17.04
N TYR A 316 19.72 -4.00 -16.54
CA TYR A 316 18.41 -3.63 -17.09
C TYR A 316 18.42 -2.34 -17.91
N GLY A 317 19.61 -1.78 -18.16
CA GLY A 317 19.78 -0.75 -19.17
C GLY A 317 19.49 0.68 -18.71
N PHE A 318 19.30 0.93 -17.42
CA PHE A 318 19.12 2.28 -16.89
C PHE A 318 20.36 3.16 -17.09
N LEU A 319 21.56 2.58 -17.18
CA LEU A 319 22.79 3.30 -17.53
C LEU A 319 22.74 3.92 -18.94
N ASN A 320 21.88 3.40 -19.82
CA ASN A 320 21.72 3.92 -21.18
C ASN A 320 20.73 5.10 -21.26
N CYS A 321 20.00 5.41 -20.19
CA CYS A 321 19.04 6.52 -20.16
C CYS A 321 19.76 7.86 -20.23
N LYS A 322 19.31 8.74 -21.13
CA LYS A 322 19.88 10.09 -21.32
C LYS A 322 19.05 11.21 -20.69
N SER A 323 17.88 10.88 -20.16
CA SER A 323 16.99 11.82 -19.50
C SER A 323 16.15 11.12 -18.43
N THR A 324 15.65 11.91 -17.47
CA THR A 324 14.69 11.46 -16.46
C THR A 324 13.44 10.85 -17.10
N GLY A 325 12.98 11.40 -18.23
CA GLY A 325 11.87 10.84 -18.99
C GLY A 325 12.15 9.47 -19.63
N GLU A 326 13.39 9.16 -20.00
CA GLU A 326 13.75 7.79 -20.42
C GLU A 326 13.81 6.83 -19.23
N LEU A 327 14.35 7.29 -18.10
CA LEU A 327 14.42 6.52 -16.85
C LEU A 327 13.02 6.14 -16.35
N ALA A 328 12.12 7.11 -16.21
CA ALA A 328 10.75 6.89 -15.75
C ALA A 328 9.98 5.93 -16.67
N GLN A 329 10.13 6.07 -18.00
CA GLN A 329 9.47 5.17 -18.95
C GLN A 329 10.05 3.74 -18.94
N LEU A 330 11.36 3.59 -18.71
CA LEU A 330 11.99 2.28 -18.58
C LEU A 330 11.59 1.61 -17.26
N LYS A 331 11.55 2.37 -16.15
CA LYS A 331 11.04 1.93 -14.85
C LYS A 331 9.60 1.44 -14.97
N ASP A 332 8.76 2.20 -15.65
CA ASP A 332 7.35 1.86 -15.87
C ASP A 332 7.16 0.59 -16.73
N ILE A 333 7.98 0.38 -17.76
CA ILE A 333 7.95 -0.86 -18.55
C ILE A 333 8.26 -2.08 -17.68
N TYR A 334 9.34 -2.03 -16.91
CA TYR A 334 9.70 -3.16 -16.04
C TYR A 334 8.68 -3.38 -14.93
N ARG A 335 8.09 -2.31 -14.38
CA ARG A 335 6.95 -2.40 -13.45
C ARG A 335 5.79 -3.17 -14.09
N GLN A 336 5.36 -2.74 -15.28
CA GLN A 336 4.25 -3.39 -16.00
C GLN A 336 4.55 -4.85 -16.30
N VAL A 337 5.79 -5.20 -16.68
CA VAL A 337 6.20 -6.59 -16.94
C VAL A 337 6.11 -7.44 -15.67
N LEU A 338 6.66 -6.94 -14.55
CA LEU A 338 6.76 -7.69 -13.30
C LEU A 338 5.43 -7.77 -12.51
N GLN A 339 4.44 -6.95 -12.85
CA GLN A 339 3.08 -6.99 -12.27
C GLN A 339 2.08 -7.82 -13.10
N ARG A 340 2.50 -8.44 -14.20
CA ARG A 340 1.59 -9.29 -14.97
C ARG A 340 1.25 -10.56 -14.17
N PRO A 341 0.01 -11.10 -14.30
CA PRO A 341 -0.35 -12.37 -13.66
C PRO A 341 0.50 -13.56 -14.11
N ASP A 342 1.03 -13.52 -15.34
CA ASP A 342 1.91 -14.53 -15.94
C ASP A 342 3.40 -14.17 -15.83
N ALA A 343 3.76 -13.16 -15.02
CA ALA A 343 5.14 -12.72 -14.88
C ALA A 343 6.02 -13.80 -14.24
N ASN A 344 7.14 -14.11 -14.90
CA ASN A 344 8.20 -14.94 -14.34
C ASN A 344 9.48 -14.10 -14.20
N PRO A 345 9.80 -13.60 -12.99
CA PRO A 345 11.01 -12.80 -12.76
C PRO A 345 12.29 -13.54 -13.18
N LEU A 346 12.35 -14.87 -13.00
CA LEU A 346 13.53 -15.65 -13.36
C LEU A 346 13.73 -15.74 -14.87
N GLU A 347 12.66 -15.73 -15.68
CA GLU A 347 12.77 -15.64 -17.14
C GLU A 347 13.29 -14.27 -17.58
N LEU A 348 12.85 -13.19 -16.93
CA LEU A 348 13.38 -11.86 -17.20
C LEU A 348 14.87 -11.78 -16.84
N HIS A 349 15.28 -12.37 -15.73
CA HIS A 349 16.70 -12.50 -15.37
C HIS A 349 17.47 -13.31 -16.41
N GLN A 350 16.91 -14.43 -16.87
CA GLN A 350 17.53 -15.26 -17.90
C GLN A 350 17.68 -14.49 -19.22
N ALA A 351 16.66 -13.72 -19.61
CA ALA A 351 16.71 -12.85 -20.77
C ALA A 351 17.78 -11.76 -20.61
N CYS A 352 17.95 -11.21 -19.41
CA CYS A 352 19.03 -10.30 -19.07
C CYS A 352 20.41 -10.89 -19.36
N ILE A 353 20.74 -12.01 -18.71
CA ILE A 353 22.07 -12.63 -18.82
C ILE A 353 22.32 -13.29 -20.19
N SER A 354 21.28 -13.46 -21.00
CA SER A 354 21.39 -13.94 -22.39
C SER A 354 21.50 -12.79 -23.41
N GLY A 355 21.48 -11.53 -22.99
CA GLY A 355 21.50 -10.38 -23.90
C GLY A 355 20.22 -10.22 -24.74
N ARG A 356 19.07 -10.73 -24.25
CA ARG A 356 17.79 -10.81 -24.97
C ARG A 356 16.64 -10.02 -24.32
N LEU A 357 16.94 -9.01 -23.49
CA LEU A 357 15.92 -8.22 -22.78
C LEU A 357 14.88 -7.61 -23.71
N TYR A 358 15.32 -6.93 -24.76
CA TYR A 358 14.40 -6.26 -25.68
C TYR A 358 13.45 -7.24 -26.37
N GLN A 359 13.94 -8.40 -26.80
CA GLN A 359 13.13 -9.43 -27.43
C GLN A 359 12.13 -10.04 -26.43
N HIS A 360 12.58 -10.34 -25.22
CA HIS A 360 11.73 -10.94 -24.19
C HIS A 360 10.61 -9.98 -23.76
N VAL A 361 10.95 -8.74 -23.38
CA VAL A 361 9.96 -7.73 -23.01
C VAL A 361 9.06 -7.37 -24.21
N GLY A 362 9.62 -7.30 -25.42
CA GLY A 362 8.86 -7.06 -26.65
C GLY A 362 7.85 -8.17 -27.00
N GLY A 363 8.08 -9.39 -26.52
CA GLY A 363 7.12 -10.49 -26.61
C GLY A 363 5.92 -10.33 -25.66
N MET A 364 6.07 -9.57 -24.58
CA MET A 364 5.03 -9.33 -23.58
C MET A 364 4.22 -8.07 -23.85
N MET A 365 4.86 -7.04 -24.44
CA MET A 365 4.23 -5.74 -24.69
C MET A 365 4.83 -4.99 -25.88
N LYS A 366 4.09 -4.02 -26.41
CA LYS A 366 4.56 -3.18 -27.52
C LYS A 366 5.64 -2.19 -27.05
N LEU A 367 6.85 -2.33 -27.58
CA LEU A 367 7.98 -1.45 -27.27
C LEU A 367 8.26 -0.43 -28.38
N LYS A 368 8.51 0.82 -27.99
CA LYS A 368 9.06 1.86 -28.90
C LYS A 368 10.50 1.52 -29.29
N LYS A 369 10.93 1.91 -30.50
CA LYS A 369 12.29 1.65 -31.02
C LYS A 369 13.42 2.08 -30.08
N LYS A 370 13.24 3.16 -29.32
CA LYS A 370 14.25 3.65 -28.37
C LYS A 370 14.64 2.61 -27.30
N PHE A 371 13.73 1.72 -26.90
CA PHE A 371 14.01 0.71 -25.88
C PHE A 371 14.99 -0.37 -26.38
N GLN A 372 15.14 -0.53 -27.70
CA GLN A 372 16.16 -1.41 -28.28
C GLN A 372 17.58 -0.92 -27.95
N ARG A 373 17.77 0.40 -27.82
CA ARG A 373 19.03 0.99 -27.35
C ARG A 373 19.14 0.90 -25.84
N LEU A 374 18.05 1.21 -25.11
CA LEU A 374 18.06 1.29 -23.66
C LEU A 374 18.31 -0.08 -23.02
N MET A 375 17.70 -1.15 -23.52
CA MET A 375 17.81 -2.50 -22.96
C MET A 375 19.06 -3.28 -23.42
N LYS A 376 20.08 -2.59 -23.97
CA LYS A 376 21.39 -3.20 -24.23
C LYS A 376 22.18 -3.28 -22.94
N ASN A 377 22.74 -4.45 -22.67
CA ASN A 377 23.56 -4.72 -21.51
C ASN A 377 24.84 -5.48 -21.97
N PRO A 378 25.83 -5.70 -21.10
CA PRO A 378 27.09 -6.34 -21.48
C PRO A 378 27.00 -7.86 -21.66
N TYR A 379 25.80 -8.45 -21.55
CA TYR A 379 25.60 -9.90 -21.60
C TYR A 379 25.30 -10.40 -23.03
N PRO A 380 25.57 -11.68 -23.35
CA PRO A 380 26.26 -12.65 -22.48
C PRO A 380 27.74 -12.27 -22.32
N LEU A 381 28.26 -12.41 -21.10
CA LEU A 381 29.69 -12.24 -20.86
C LEU A 381 30.43 -13.37 -21.59
N ALA A 382 31.55 -13.05 -22.25
CA ALA A 382 32.39 -14.09 -22.84
C ALA A 382 32.86 -15.05 -21.75
N ALA A 383 32.87 -16.35 -22.03
CA ALA A 383 33.51 -17.32 -21.15
C ALA A 383 35.00 -16.96 -21.07
N TYR A 384 35.48 -16.66 -19.86
CA TYR A 384 36.90 -16.45 -19.59
C TYR A 384 37.64 -17.77 -19.44
#